data_AF-A0A2V1NVR4-F1
#
_entry.id   AF-A0A2V1NVR4-F1
#
_cell.length_a   1.000
_cell.length_b   1.000
_cell.length_c   1.000
_cell.angle_alpha   90.00
_cell.angle_beta   90.00
_cell.angle_gamma   90.00
#
_symmetry.space_group_name_H-M   'P 1'
#
loop_
_entity.id
_entity.type
_entity.pdbx_description
1 polymer ?
#
loop_
_entity_poly.entity_id
_entity_poly.type
_entity_poly.pdbx_seq_one_letter_code
_entity_poly.pdbx_strand_id
1 'polypeptide(L)'
;MAAAAGGIAALGSGALTGTAQAAPAAADPPTGTVRVFWLRPSDVANDSRYPNGITTVMQEAQRFYRQELGVTFRLNSPVVEAVQGNHPRSWYENTPNGGDAYWWVVFNMQQELMARFGLGAPDQRWLCVGEAGAEEAGVSGGGGGGGWVLLSGHDADGAAGVNGPMNRWYGGMVHELGHALGLPDSTFTDGTPMSASFYDYPNCHFSQQQKTGMRNGPYGRFLS
;
A
#
# COMPACT_ATOMS: atom_id res chain seq x y z
N MET A 1 -15.41 -48.76 28.81
CA MET A 1 -16.72 -49.26 28.32
C MET A 1 -17.80 -48.28 28.72
N ALA A 2 -18.67 -47.91 27.76
CA ALA A 2 -19.87 -47.06 27.84
C ALA A 2 -19.63 -45.58 28.25
N ALA A 3 -19.66 -44.57 27.38
CA ALA A 3 -20.67 -44.11 26.41
C ALA A 3 -21.95 -43.55 27.08
N ALA A 4 -22.02 -42.22 27.20
CA ALA A 4 -23.22 -41.47 27.55
C ALA A 4 -23.77 -40.78 26.30
N ALA A 5 -24.82 -41.35 25.72
CA ALA A 5 -25.86 -40.62 24.99
C ALA A 5 -26.77 -39.92 26.03
N GLY A 6 -27.52 -38.86 25.80
CA GLY A 6 -27.94 -38.14 24.60
C GLY A 6 -29.03 -37.15 25.06
N GLY A 7 -29.20 -36.05 24.34
CA GLY A 7 -30.18 -35.02 24.70
C GLY A 7 -30.05 -33.81 23.79
N ILE A 8 -30.40 -33.97 22.53
CA ILE A 8 -30.36 -32.94 21.50
C ILE A 8 -31.67 -32.14 21.60
N ALA A 9 -31.59 -30.88 22.03
CA ALA A 9 -32.70 -29.95 21.92
C ALA A 9 -32.82 -29.49 20.47
N ALA A 10 -33.95 -29.79 19.83
CA ALA A 10 -34.31 -29.30 18.51
C ALA A 10 -34.56 -27.78 18.59
N LEU A 11 -33.73 -27.00 17.91
CA LEU A 11 -34.02 -25.60 17.61
C LEU A 11 -34.64 -25.51 16.22
N GLY A 12 -35.87 -25.00 16.18
CA GLY A 12 -36.69 -24.89 14.99
C GLY A 12 -36.05 -24.03 13.90
N SER A 13 -36.15 -24.51 12.67
CA SER A 13 -35.77 -23.79 11.45
C SER A 13 -36.78 -22.67 11.17
N GLY A 14 -36.60 -21.52 11.80
CA GLY A 14 -37.20 -20.28 11.34
C GLY A 14 -36.44 -19.79 10.11
N ALA A 15 -37.04 -19.88 8.93
CA ALA A 15 -36.51 -19.27 7.72
C ALA A 15 -36.48 -17.76 7.89
N LEU A 16 -35.30 -17.20 8.19
CA LEU A 16 -35.05 -15.76 8.11
C LEU A 16 -34.94 -15.38 6.64
N THR A 17 -36.07 -15.09 6.00
CA THR A 17 -36.11 -14.35 4.73
C THR A 17 -35.82 -12.87 4.98
N GLY A 18 -34.64 -12.59 5.54
CA GLY A 18 -34.07 -11.26 5.51
C GLY A 18 -33.45 -11.05 4.14
N THR A 19 -34.06 -10.25 3.29
CA THR A 19 -33.36 -9.69 2.12
C THR A 19 -32.18 -8.89 2.67
N ALA A 20 -30.96 -9.44 2.56
CA ALA A 20 -29.74 -8.73 2.87
C ALA A 20 -29.68 -7.51 1.95
N GLN A 21 -30.04 -6.35 2.50
CA GLN A 21 -29.89 -5.08 1.82
C GLN A 21 -28.39 -4.88 1.62
N ALA A 22 -27.95 -4.88 0.37
CA ALA A 22 -26.56 -4.64 0.03
C ALA A 22 -26.11 -3.36 0.73
N ALA A 23 -25.02 -3.44 1.49
CA ALA A 23 -24.40 -2.26 2.07
C ALA A 23 -24.17 -1.24 0.95
N PRO A 24 -24.48 0.05 1.17
CA PRO A 24 -24.15 1.07 0.17
C PRO A 24 -22.66 0.96 -0.15
N ALA A 25 -22.33 0.99 -1.45
CA ALA A 25 -20.94 1.07 -1.88
C ALA A 25 -20.27 2.21 -1.10
N ALA A 26 -19.12 1.93 -0.48
CA ALA A 26 -18.38 2.94 0.24
C ALA A 26 -18.11 4.11 -0.72
N ALA A 27 -18.45 5.33 -0.28
CA ALA A 27 -18.16 6.52 -1.07
C ALA A 27 -16.66 6.63 -1.30
N ASP A 28 -16.27 7.14 -2.48
CA ASP A 28 -14.87 7.42 -2.77
C ASP A 28 -14.26 8.34 -1.69
N PRO A 29 -12.98 8.14 -1.33
CA PRO A 29 -12.32 9.00 -0.35
C PRO A 29 -12.20 10.44 -0.85
N PRO A 30 -12.00 11.43 0.04
CA PRO A 30 -11.82 12.82 -0.36
C PRO A 30 -10.69 12.98 -1.38
N THR A 31 -10.84 13.86 -2.37
CA THR A 31 -9.76 14.20 -3.31
C THR A 31 -8.65 15.00 -2.62
N GLY A 32 -7.45 15.00 -3.19
CA GLY A 32 -6.29 15.68 -2.62
C GLY A 32 -5.65 14.94 -1.44
N THR A 33 -5.95 13.65 -1.29
CA THR A 33 -5.38 12.76 -0.28
C THR A 33 -4.52 11.67 -0.90
N VAL A 34 -3.85 10.90 -0.04
CA VAL A 34 -3.16 9.67 -0.42
C VAL A 34 -4.11 8.49 -0.18
N ARG A 35 -4.36 7.71 -1.24
CA ARG A 35 -5.21 6.52 -1.23
C ARG A 35 -4.32 5.28 -1.21
N VAL A 36 -4.39 4.51 -0.12
CA VAL A 36 -3.50 3.37 0.12
C VAL A 36 -4.28 2.08 0.00
N PHE A 37 -3.74 1.14 -0.75
CA PHE A 37 -4.33 -0.17 -0.99
C PHE A 37 -3.40 -1.27 -0.52
N TRP A 38 -3.98 -2.29 0.09
CA TRP A 38 -3.36 -3.61 0.17
C TRP A 38 -4.17 -4.55 -0.72
N LEU A 39 -3.61 -4.97 -1.85
CA LEU A 39 -4.28 -5.91 -2.75
C LEU A 39 -3.86 -7.34 -2.39
N ARG A 40 -4.78 -8.08 -1.78
CA ARG A 40 -4.59 -9.48 -1.38
C ARG A 40 -5.07 -10.41 -2.50
N PRO A 41 -4.22 -11.27 -3.10
CA PRO A 41 -4.66 -12.28 -4.06
C PRO A 41 -5.79 -13.17 -3.52
N SER A 42 -6.62 -13.71 -4.41
CA SER A 42 -7.87 -14.39 -4.05
C SER A 42 -7.68 -15.61 -3.15
N ASP A 43 -6.51 -16.26 -3.23
CA ASP A 43 -6.09 -17.47 -2.53
C ASP A 43 -5.22 -17.21 -1.29
N VAL A 44 -4.91 -15.95 -0.99
CA VAL A 44 -4.13 -15.54 0.20
C VAL A 44 -5.09 -15.28 1.36
N ALA A 45 -4.76 -15.64 2.60
CA ALA A 45 -5.65 -15.40 3.74
C ALA A 45 -5.79 -13.89 4.07
N ASN A 46 -6.99 -13.48 4.52
CA ASN A 46 -7.20 -12.10 4.99
C ASN A 46 -6.58 -11.90 6.37
N ASP A 47 -5.33 -11.46 6.41
CA ASP A 47 -4.57 -11.21 7.63
C ASP A 47 -4.49 -9.72 7.93
N SER A 48 -5.08 -9.30 9.05
CA SER A 48 -5.14 -7.90 9.47
C SER A 48 -3.77 -7.29 9.78
N ARG A 49 -2.71 -8.09 9.98
CA ARG A 49 -1.36 -7.57 10.22
C ARG A 49 -0.85 -6.71 9.07
N TYR A 50 -1.23 -7.04 7.83
CA TYR A 50 -0.83 -6.26 6.64
C TYR A 50 -1.45 -4.85 6.62
N PRO A 51 -2.78 -4.67 6.57
CA PRO A 51 -3.35 -3.32 6.55
C PRO A 51 -3.01 -2.52 7.82
N ASN A 52 -2.85 -3.16 8.98
CA ASN A 52 -2.43 -2.49 10.21
C ASN A 52 -0.96 -2.02 10.13
N GLY A 53 -0.06 -2.89 9.65
CA GLY A 53 1.35 -2.58 9.48
C GLY A 53 1.58 -1.46 8.47
N ILE A 54 0.94 -1.56 7.30
CA ILE A 54 0.98 -0.52 6.26
C ILE A 54 0.43 0.80 6.80
N THR A 55 -0.64 0.75 7.60
CA THR A 55 -1.16 1.95 8.28
C THR A 55 -0.10 2.60 9.15
N THR A 56 0.64 1.82 9.95
CA THR A 56 1.74 2.33 10.80
C THR A 56 2.85 2.95 9.95
N VAL A 57 3.29 2.28 8.88
CA VAL A 57 4.34 2.78 7.98
C VAL A 57 3.92 4.08 7.30
N MET A 58 2.68 4.18 6.83
CA MET A 58 2.14 5.39 6.19
C MET A 58 2.00 6.56 7.18
N GLN A 59 1.58 6.29 8.42
CA GLN A 59 1.50 7.30 9.47
C GLN A 59 2.89 7.82 9.87
N GLU A 60 3.88 6.92 9.92
CA GLU A 60 5.26 7.28 10.19
C GLU A 60 5.86 8.13 9.05
N ALA A 61 5.61 7.76 7.78
CA ALA A 61 5.97 8.60 6.65
C ALA A 61 5.27 9.97 6.73
N GLN A 62 3.97 10.02 7.03
CA GLN A 62 3.25 11.29 7.20
C GLN A 62 3.90 12.17 8.27
N ARG A 63 4.33 11.59 9.40
CA ARG A 63 5.06 12.27 10.49
C ARG A 63 6.41 12.80 9.99
N PHE A 64 7.21 11.98 9.32
CA PHE A 64 8.51 12.36 8.78
C PHE A 64 8.41 13.54 7.80
N TYR A 65 7.50 13.46 6.82
CA TYR A 65 7.28 14.55 5.87
C TYR A 65 6.84 15.84 6.57
N ARG A 66 6.00 15.76 7.60
CA ARG A 66 5.60 16.94 8.40
C ARG A 66 6.79 17.55 9.14
N GLN A 67 7.71 16.75 9.66
CA GLN A 67 8.91 17.26 10.32
C GLN A 67 9.86 17.93 9.32
N GLU A 68 10.04 17.32 8.16
CA GLU A 68 10.97 17.82 7.14
C GLU A 68 10.45 19.07 6.41
N LEU A 69 9.13 19.17 6.20
CA LEU A 69 8.50 20.20 5.37
C LEU A 69 7.60 21.17 6.17
N GLY A 70 7.20 20.85 7.38
CA GLY A 70 6.16 21.62 8.10
C GLY A 70 4.73 21.44 7.55
N VAL A 71 4.58 20.78 6.40
CA VAL A 71 3.33 20.33 5.77
C VAL A 71 3.46 18.85 5.39
N THR A 72 2.36 18.16 5.15
CA THR A 72 2.44 16.75 4.69
C THR A 72 1.17 16.35 3.98
N PHE A 73 1.13 15.13 3.48
CA PHE A 73 -0.05 14.58 2.85
C PHE A 73 -1.13 14.16 3.85
N ARG A 74 -2.38 14.13 3.37
CA ARG A 74 -3.52 13.64 4.16
C ARG A 74 -3.79 12.18 3.84
N LEU A 75 -3.95 11.37 4.88
CA LEU A 75 -4.38 9.97 4.78
C LEU A 75 -5.90 9.89 4.91
N ASN A 76 -6.49 8.88 4.27
CA ASN A 76 -7.92 8.60 4.34
C ASN A 76 -8.31 7.85 5.63
N SER A 77 -9.61 7.64 5.81
CA SER A 77 -10.16 6.74 6.84
C SER A 77 -11.10 5.74 6.17
N PRO A 78 -10.80 4.43 6.21
CA PRO A 78 -9.57 3.83 6.74
C PRO A 78 -8.31 4.31 5.99
N VAL A 79 -7.14 4.20 6.63
CA VAL A 79 -5.86 4.57 5.99
C VAL A 79 -5.56 3.64 4.82
N VAL A 80 -5.75 2.33 5.03
CA VAL A 80 -5.52 1.28 4.04
C VAL A 80 -6.84 0.63 3.66
N GLU A 81 -7.12 0.57 2.37
CA GLU A 81 -8.20 -0.19 1.78
C GLU A 81 -7.70 -1.62 1.49
N ALA A 82 -8.19 -2.60 2.25
CA ALA A 82 -7.91 -4.01 1.98
C ALA A 82 -8.79 -4.49 0.81
N VAL A 83 -8.15 -4.85 -0.30
CA VAL A 83 -8.82 -5.24 -1.55
C VAL A 83 -8.54 -6.71 -1.80
N GLN A 84 -9.59 -7.54 -1.86
CA GLN A 84 -9.44 -8.90 -2.38
C GLN A 84 -9.29 -8.84 -3.90
N GLY A 85 -8.16 -9.29 -4.41
CA GLY A 85 -7.85 -9.41 -5.82
C GLY A 85 -8.74 -10.45 -6.51
N ASN A 86 -8.94 -10.26 -7.82
CA ASN A 86 -9.74 -11.14 -8.66
C ASN A 86 -9.01 -12.43 -9.05
N HIS A 87 -7.69 -12.48 -8.84
CA HIS A 87 -6.85 -13.56 -9.31
C HIS A 87 -6.07 -14.22 -8.16
N PRO A 88 -5.66 -15.50 -8.30
CA PRO A 88 -4.76 -16.12 -7.35
C PRO A 88 -3.34 -15.52 -7.48
N ARG A 89 -2.51 -15.70 -6.45
CA ARG A 89 -1.13 -15.17 -6.40
C ARG A 89 -0.35 -15.50 -7.67
N SER A 90 -0.42 -16.76 -8.12
CA SER A 90 0.32 -17.23 -9.29
C SER A 90 -0.02 -16.47 -10.58
N TRP A 91 -1.21 -15.88 -10.69
CA TRP A 91 -1.56 -15.09 -11.85
C TRP A 91 -0.80 -13.76 -11.88
N TYR A 92 -0.68 -13.07 -10.74
CA TYR A 92 0.09 -11.82 -10.66
C TYR A 92 1.58 -12.05 -10.96
N GLU A 93 2.12 -13.19 -10.49
CA GLU A 93 3.52 -13.57 -10.66
C GLU A 93 3.86 -14.03 -12.10
N ASN A 94 2.92 -14.65 -12.82
CA ASN A 94 3.22 -15.33 -14.08
C ASN A 94 2.54 -14.71 -15.31
N THR A 95 1.71 -13.68 -15.15
CA THR A 95 1.07 -13.00 -16.28
C THR A 95 1.94 -11.86 -16.77
N PRO A 96 2.45 -11.90 -18.02
CA PRO A 96 3.33 -10.86 -18.52
C PRO A 96 2.67 -9.50 -18.56
N ASN A 97 3.34 -8.51 -17.97
CA ASN A 97 2.90 -7.13 -17.95
C ASN A 97 4.11 -6.20 -17.95
N GLY A 98 4.53 -5.76 -19.14
CA GLY A 98 5.82 -5.09 -19.35
C GLY A 98 6.94 -6.05 -19.75
N GLY A 99 8.13 -5.48 -19.99
CA GLY A 99 9.27 -6.21 -20.59
C GLY A 99 10.12 -7.02 -19.61
N ASP A 100 9.95 -6.84 -18.31
CA ASP A 100 10.75 -7.49 -17.27
C ASP A 100 9.81 -8.15 -16.24
N ALA A 101 10.01 -9.45 -16.04
CA ALA A 101 9.21 -10.27 -15.13
C ALA A 101 9.25 -9.78 -13.69
N TYR A 102 10.34 -9.11 -13.30
CA TYR A 102 10.49 -8.50 -11.99
C TYR A 102 9.40 -7.48 -11.64
N TRP A 103 8.74 -6.88 -12.64
CA TRP A 103 7.69 -5.87 -12.42
C TRP A 103 6.26 -6.38 -12.60
N TRP A 104 6.08 -7.64 -13.04
CA TRP A 104 4.77 -8.15 -13.41
C TRP A 104 3.77 -8.10 -12.25
N VAL A 105 4.18 -8.50 -11.04
CA VAL A 105 3.32 -8.52 -9.85
C VAL A 105 2.71 -7.14 -9.59
N VAL A 106 3.56 -6.12 -9.46
CA VAL A 106 3.11 -4.77 -9.12
C VAL A 106 2.37 -4.07 -10.25
N PHE A 107 2.71 -4.33 -11.52
CA PHE A 107 1.97 -3.78 -12.66
C PHE A 107 0.61 -4.45 -12.86
N ASN A 108 0.52 -5.76 -12.66
CA ASN A 108 -0.76 -6.48 -12.67
C ASN A 108 -1.68 -5.99 -11.55
N MET A 109 -1.14 -5.80 -10.34
CA MET A 109 -1.87 -5.21 -9.23
C MET A 109 -2.35 -3.79 -9.57
N GLN A 110 -1.45 -2.92 -10.07
CA GLN A 110 -1.80 -1.55 -10.42
C GLN A 110 -2.94 -1.51 -11.45
N GLN A 111 -2.84 -2.31 -12.51
CA GLN A 111 -3.89 -2.38 -13.54
C GLN A 111 -5.22 -2.84 -12.98
N GLU A 112 -5.23 -3.82 -12.07
CA GLU A 112 -6.45 -4.27 -11.44
C GLU A 112 -7.08 -3.16 -10.57
N LEU A 113 -6.29 -2.46 -9.76
CA LEU A 113 -6.76 -1.33 -8.96
C LEU A 113 -7.28 -0.20 -9.85
N MET A 114 -6.58 0.11 -10.95
CA MET A 114 -7.01 1.11 -11.93
C MET A 114 -8.35 0.73 -12.57
N ALA A 115 -8.51 -0.51 -13.01
CA ALA A 115 -9.76 -0.98 -13.60
C ALA A 115 -10.91 -0.98 -12.58
N ARG A 116 -10.64 -1.39 -11.34
CA ARG A 116 -11.65 -1.54 -10.29
C ARG A 116 -12.17 -0.21 -9.74
N PHE A 117 -11.28 0.78 -9.58
CA PHE A 117 -11.61 2.06 -8.96
C PHE A 117 -11.56 3.24 -9.95
N GLY A 118 -11.38 2.96 -11.24
CA GLY A 118 -11.29 3.95 -12.29
C GLY A 118 -10.12 4.93 -12.06
N LEU A 119 -8.96 4.43 -11.66
CA LEU A 119 -7.79 5.25 -11.33
C LEU A 119 -6.94 5.56 -12.57
N GLY A 120 -6.32 6.73 -12.59
CA GLY A 120 -5.27 7.11 -13.54
C GLY A 120 -3.86 6.82 -13.02
N ALA A 121 -2.87 6.92 -13.90
CA ALA A 121 -1.44 6.89 -13.55
C ALA A 121 -0.68 7.98 -14.34
N PRO A 122 -0.56 9.22 -13.82
CA PRO A 122 -1.05 9.70 -12.52
C PRO A 122 -2.57 9.84 -12.44
N ASP A 123 -3.14 9.73 -11.24
CA ASP A 123 -4.53 10.12 -10.96
C ASP A 123 -4.62 11.61 -10.58
N GLN A 124 -5.66 12.30 -11.04
CA GLN A 124 -5.85 13.71 -10.71
C GLN A 124 -6.40 13.94 -9.30
N ARG A 125 -7.12 12.95 -8.77
CA ARG A 125 -7.82 13.00 -7.48
C ARG A 125 -6.94 12.58 -6.32
N TRP A 126 -6.09 11.58 -6.50
CA TRP A 126 -5.29 10.97 -5.42
C TRP A 126 -3.84 10.72 -5.85
N LEU A 127 -2.95 10.74 -4.86
CA LEU A 127 -1.68 10.01 -4.96
C LEU A 127 -1.94 8.60 -4.44
N CYS A 128 -1.58 7.59 -5.20
CA CYS A 128 -1.91 6.20 -4.88
C CYS A 128 -0.70 5.46 -4.33
N VAL A 129 -0.93 4.65 -3.31
CA VAL A 129 0.05 3.68 -2.79
C VAL A 129 -0.61 2.31 -2.88
N GLY A 130 0.03 1.35 -3.53
CA GLY A 130 -0.45 -0.03 -3.60
C GLY A 130 0.64 -0.98 -3.13
N GLU A 131 0.30 -1.85 -2.19
CA GLU A 131 1.17 -2.97 -1.79
C GLU A 131 0.52 -4.29 -2.18
N ALA A 132 1.27 -5.14 -2.89
CA ALA A 132 0.82 -6.48 -3.24
C ALA A 132 0.85 -7.37 -2.00
N GLY A 133 -0.19 -8.15 -1.76
CA GLY A 133 -0.22 -9.13 -0.68
C GLY A 133 0.40 -10.44 -1.12
N ALA A 134 1.32 -10.96 -0.29
CA ALA A 134 1.90 -12.30 -0.39
C ALA A 134 2.32 -12.71 -1.82
N GLU A 135 3.57 -12.41 -2.14
CA GLU A 135 4.32 -12.95 -3.28
C GLU A 135 5.34 -13.98 -2.79
N GLU A 136 5.89 -14.80 -3.67
CA GLU A 136 7.13 -15.50 -3.36
C GLU A 136 8.30 -14.52 -3.15
N ALA A 137 9.11 -14.73 -2.12
CA ALA A 137 10.19 -13.80 -1.79
C ALA A 137 11.17 -13.62 -2.96
N GLY A 138 11.40 -12.36 -3.35
CA GLY A 138 12.38 -12.00 -4.39
C GLY A 138 11.88 -12.15 -5.83
N VAL A 139 10.58 -12.39 -6.06
CA VAL A 139 10.02 -12.46 -7.41
C VAL A 139 9.65 -11.11 -7.99
N SER A 140 9.52 -10.07 -7.16
CA SER A 140 9.25 -8.71 -7.64
C SER A 140 9.92 -7.63 -6.78
N GLY A 141 9.89 -6.40 -7.30
CA GLY A 141 10.35 -5.20 -6.62
C GLY A 141 9.26 -4.16 -6.41
N GLY A 142 9.64 -3.09 -5.72
CA GLY A 142 8.82 -1.90 -5.54
C GLY A 142 9.45 -0.67 -6.21
N GLY A 143 8.63 0.35 -6.41
CA GLY A 143 9.06 1.63 -6.94
C GLY A 143 7.94 2.67 -6.93
N GLY A 144 8.35 3.93 -6.86
CA GLY A 144 7.48 5.09 -6.92
C GLY A 144 7.73 5.95 -8.15
N GLY A 145 6.72 6.73 -8.52
CA GLY A 145 6.79 7.66 -9.63
C GLY A 145 5.41 8.03 -10.14
N GLY A 146 5.28 9.24 -10.71
CA GLY A 146 4.05 9.61 -11.39
C GLY A 146 2.80 9.58 -10.50
N GLY A 147 2.90 9.99 -9.22
CA GLY A 147 1.79 9.95 -8.27
C GLY A 147 1.39 8.53 -7.82
N TRP A 148 2.22 7.53 -8.07
CA TRP A 148 2.06 6.17 -7.59
C TRP A 148 3.26 5.72 -6.77
N VAL A 149 2.99 4.91 -5.75
CA VAL A 149 3.93 4.00 -5.09
C VAL A 149 3.40 2.60 -5.30
N LEU A 150 4.23 1.70 -5.80
CA LEU A 150 3.90 0.31 -6.02
C LEU A 150 4.93 -0.54 -5.27
N LEU A 151 4.47 -1.31 -4.29
CA LEU A 151 5.35 -2.11 -3.44
C LEU A 151 4.98 -3.58 -3.52
N SER A 152 5.99 -4.41 -3.31
CA SER A 152 5.87 -5.84 -3.46
C SER A 152 5.36 -6.51 -2.17
N GLY A 153 5.07 -7.81 -2.22
CA GLY A 153 4.68 -8.55 -1.02
C GLY A 153 5.76 -8.62 0.05
N HIS A 154 7.04 -8.56 -0.32
CA HIS A 154 8.12 -8.45 0.65
C HIS A 154 8.10 -7.12 1.44
N ASP A 155 7.70 -6.01 0.84
CA ASP A 155 7.48 -4.75 1.57
C ASP A 155 6.27 -4.83 2.49
N ALA A 156 5.18 -5.45 2.02
CA ALA A 156 3.97 -5.67 2.82
C ALA A 156 4.23 -6.59 4.02
N ASP A 157 5.02 -7.65 3.84
CA ASP A 157 5.50 -8.52 4.93
C ASP A 157 6.32 -7.73 5.95
N GLY A 158 7.14 -6.80 5.45
CA GLY A 158 7.94 -5.90 6.26
C GLY A 158 7.12 -5.00 7.14
N ALA A 159 6.15 -4.31 6.54
CA ALA A 159 5.18 -3.48 7.23
C ALA A 159 4.37 -4.30 8.25
N ALA A 160 4.01 -5.54 7.91
CA ALA A 160 3.30 -6.46 8.80
C ALA A 160 4.17 -7.02 9.95
N GLY A 161 5.47 -6.70 10.00
CA GLY A 161 6.41 -7.19 10.99
C GLY A 161 6.75 -8.68 10.85
N VAL A 162 6.56 -9.23 9.65
CA VAL A 162 6.86 -10.64 9.32
C VAL A 162 8.34 -10.83 9.02
N ASN A 163 9.00 -9.83 8.41
CA ASN A 163 10.41 -9.90 8.05
C ASN A 163 11.18 -8.59 8.26
N GLY A 164 12.44 -8.71 8.67
CA GLY A 164 13.39 -7.61 8.76
C GLY A 164 13.12 -6.56 9.86
N PRO A 165 14.03 -5.58 10.02
CA PRO A 165 13.86 -4.48 10.95
C PRO A 165 12.90 -3.42 10.40
N MET A 166 11.94 -2.97 11.22
CA MET A 166 10.89 -2.02 10.84
C MET A 166 11.41 -0.71 10.24
N ASN A 167 12.58 -0.22 10.71
CA ASN A 167 13.17 1.03 10.21
C ASN A 167 13.46 1.01 8.71
N ARG A 168 13.79 -0.16 8.13
CA ARG A 168 13.98 -0.30 6.69
C ARG A 168 12.73 0.08 5.93
N TRP A 169 11.57 -0.36 6.40
CA TRP A 169 10.27 -0.18 5.75
C TRP A 169 9.76 1.26 5.91
N TYR A 170 10.05 1.89 7.05
CA TYR A 170 9.84 3.33 7.22
C TYR A 170 10.68 4.15 6.23
N GLY A 171 11.97 3.86 6.12
CA GLY A 171 12.86 4.53 5.17
C GLY A 171 12.44 4.31 3.72
N GLY A 172 12.15 3.05 3.35
CA GLY A 172 11.68 2.69 2.01
C GLY A 172 10.39 3.40 1.61
N MET A 173 9.38 3.42 2.48
CA MET A 173 8.14 4.16 2.19
C MET A 173 8.39 5.65 2.00
N VAL A 174 9.28 6.25 2.82
CA VAL A 174 9.64 7.67 2.66
C VAL A 174 10.30 7.93 1.30
N HIS A 175 11.21 7.04 0.87
CA HIS A 175 11.89 7.09 -0.42
C HIS A 175 10.89 7.01 -1.58
N GLU A 176 10.01 6.00 -1.58
CA GLU A 176 9.07 5.81 -2.68
C GLU A 176 8.01 6.91 -2.76
N LEU A 177 7.53 7.40 -1.61
CA LEU A 177 6.66 8.59 -1.59
C LEU A 177 7.37 9.82 -2.15
N GLY A 178 8.70 9.90 -2.03
CA GLY A 178 9.50 10.98 -2.62
C GLY A 178 9.43 10.94 -4.13
N HIS A 179 9.56 9.76 -4.73
CA HIS A 179 9.34 9.56 -6.16
C HIS A 179 7.92 9.85 -6.60
N ALA A 180 6.93 9.39 -5.83
CA ALA A 180 5.52 9.68 -6.10
C ALA A 180 5.22 11.19 -6.04
N LEU A 181 5.95 11.93 -5.21
CA LEU A 181 5.92 13.40 -5.11
C LEU A 181 6.82 14.11 -6.15
N GLY A 182 7.45 13.36 -7.06
CA GLY A 182 8.17 13.88 -8.22
C GLY A 182 9.66 14.10 -8.01
N LEU A 183 10.27 13.53 -6.97
CA LEU A 183 11.72 13.54 -6.81
C LEU A 183 12.39 12.41 -7.60
N PRO A 184 13.53 12.66 -8.27
CA PRO A 184 14.35 11.58 -8.81
C PRO A 184 15.18 10.94 -7.70
N ASP A 185 15.79 9.80 -8.02
CA ASP A 185 16.89 9.26 -7.24
C ASP A 185 18.05 10.25 -7.19
N SER A 186 18.70 10.31 -6.03
CA SER A 186 20.04 10.88 -5.91
C SER A 186 21.04 9.96 -6.60
N THR A 187 22.00 10.54 -7.32
CA THR A 187 23.01 9.78 -8.07
C THR A 187 24.14 9.21 -7.20
N PHE A 188 24.14 9.51 -5.90
CA PHE A 188 25.09 9.02 -4.90
C PHE A 188 24.44 9.02 -3.50
N THR A 189 25.03 8.29 -2.55
CA THR A 189 24.63 8.31 -1.14
C THR A 189 24.95 9.67 -0.52
N ASP A 190 23.93 10.44 -0.17
CA ASP A 190 24.03 11.87 0.13
C ASP A 190 23.39 12.30 1.44
N GLY A 191 22.96 11.34 2.28
CA GLY A 191 22.25 11.61 3.52
C GLY A 191 20.77 11.95 3.34
N THR A 192 20.26 11.98 2.09
CA THR A 192 18.84 12.20 1.82
C THR A 192 18.08 10.88 1.68
N PRO A 193 16.77 10.86 1.96
CA PRO A 193 15.95 9.67 1.71
C PRO A 193 15.88 9.27 0.23
N MET A 194 16.26 10.14 -0.72
CA MET A 194 16.28 9.81 -2.15
C MET A 194 17.58 9.12 -2.59
N SER A 195 18.47 8.78 -1.65
CA SER A 195 19.63 7.93 -1.90
C SER A 195 19.57 6.68 -1.02
N ALA A 196 20.59 5.83 -1.07
CA ALA A 196 20.72 4.69 -0.17
C ALA A 196 20.70 5.06 1.33
N SER A 197 20.79 6.35 1.69
CA SER A 197 20.62 6.81 3.08
C SER A 197 19.22 6.59 3.65
N PHE A 198 18.21 6.19 2.87
CA PHE A 198 16.94 5.74 3.44
C PHE A 198 17.10 4.53 4.38
N TYR A 199 18.14 3.71 4.20
CA TYR A 199 18.47 2.61 5.12
C TYR A 199 18.89 3.10 6.52
N ASP A 200 19.33 4.35 6.64
CA ASP A 200 19.76 4.97 7.91
C ASP A 200 18.61 5.66 8.67
N TYR A 201 17.35 5.46 8.24
CA TYR A 201 16.18 6.05 8.87
C TYR A 201 16.18 5.89 10.41
N PRO A 202 15.87 6.96 11.18
CA PRO A 202 15.37 8.28 10.75
C PRO A 202 16.46 9.34 10.49
N ASN A 203 17.73 8.97 10.36
CA ASN A 203 18.85 9.92 10.31
C ASN A 203 19.18 10.44 8.91
N CYS A 204 18.22 10.39 7.99
CA CYS A 204 18.32 10.97 6.65
C CYS A 204 17.34 12.14 6.53
N HIS A 205 17.71 13.17 5.76
CA HIS A 205 16.95 14.42 5.66
C HIS A 205 16.86 14.91 4.23
N PHE A 206 15.72 15.46 3.82
CA PHE A 206 15.61 16.01 2.47
C PHE A 206 16.51 17.25 2.32
N SER A 207 17.16 17.40 1.17
CA SER A 207 17.86 18.63 0.82
C SER A 207 16.86 19.76 0.57
N GLN A 208 17.29 21.02 0.71
CA GLN A 208 16.40 22.16 0.45
C GLN A 208 15.84 22.16 -0.99
N GLN A 209 16.64 21.67 -1.95
CA GLN A 209 16.20 21.49 -3.33
C GLN A 209 15.08 20.46 -3.44
N GLN A 210 15.20 19.29 -2.81
CA GLN A 210 14.16 18.26 -2.77
C GLN A 210 12.88 18.78 -2.11
N LYS A 211 13.01 19.47 -0.96
CA LYS A 211 11.87 20.10 -0.26
C LYS A 211 11.12 21.09 -1.17
N THR A 212 11.85 21.89 -1.93
CA THR A 212 11.29 22.87 -2.86
C THR A 212 10.66 22.18 -4.08
N GLY A 213 11.32 21.15 -4.61
CA GLY A 213 10.84 20.34 -5.74
C GLY A 213 9.49 19.68 -5.45
N MET A 214 9.32 19.07 -4.28
CA MET A 214 8.04 18.46 -3.90
C MET A 214 6.91 19.49 -3.79
N ARG A 215 7.15 20.64 -3.12
CA ARG A 215 6.12 21.66 -2.91
C ARG A 215 5.65 22.33 -4.18
N ASN A 216 6.60 22.63 -5.08
CA ASN A 216 6.33 23.36 -6.31
C ASN A 216 6.08 22.43 -7.51
N GLY A 217 6.29 21.13 -7.31
CA GLY A 217 6.12 20.10 -8.32
C GLY A 217 4.66 19.74 -8.61
N PRO A 218 4.41 18.89 -9.62
CA PRO A 218 3.07 18.53 -10.07
C PRO A 218 2.21 17.84 -9.00
N TYR A 219 2.86 17.23 -8.00
CA TYR A 219 2.20 16.52 -6.89
C TYR A 219 2.18 17.32 -5.58
N GLY A 220 2.73 18.55 -5.56
CA GLY A 220 2.75 19.40 -4.38
C GLY A 220 1.36 19.72 -3.83
N ARG A 221 0.32 19.66 -4.67
CA ARG A 221 -1.09 19.82 -4.28
C ARG A 221 -1.58 18.82 -3.24
N PHE A 222 -0.88 17.69 -3.06
CA PHE A 222 -1.20 16.69 -2.05
C PHE A 222 -0.61 17.02 -0.68
N LEU A 223 0.23 18.07 -0.55
CA LEU A 223 0.83 18.51 0.70
C LEU A 223 0.04 19.69 1.27
N SER A 224 -0.40 19.58 2.53
CA SER A 224 -1.19 20.61 3.23
C SER A 224 -0.88 20.68 4.72
#